data_AF-A0A2V7BKL4-F1
#
_entry.id   AF-A0A2V7BKL4-F1
#
_cell.length_a   1.000
_cell.length_b   1.000
_cell.length_c   1.000
_cell.angle_alpha   90.00
_cell.angle_beta   90.00
_cell.angle_gamma   90.00
#
_symmetry.space_group_name_H-M   'P 1'
#
loop_
_entity.id
_entity.type
_entity.pdbx_description
1 polymer ?
#
loop_
_entity_poly.entity_id
_entity_poly.type
_entity_poly.pdbx_seq_one_letter_code
_entity_poly.pdbx_strand_id
1 'polypeptide(L)' 'EGRHLGPVGGRIVGEVFIGLLQLDRDSYLNAERRWTPTIPQRNGRTGDFRMIDFLTFAGVAPDQRGAAGGGGLPTP' A
#
# COMPACT_ATOMS: atom_id res chain seq x y z
N GLU A 1 5.95 -2.96 -20.20
CA GLU A 1 6.62 -3.88 -19.24
C GLU A 1 7.41 -3.07 -18.23
N GLY A 2 7.49 -3.54 -16.98
CA GLY A 2 8.26 -2.87 -15.93
C GLY A 2 9.74 -3.22 -15.99
N ARG A 3 10.61 -2.35 -15.45
CA ARG A 3 12.03 -2.71 -15.24
C ARG A 3 12.16 -3.57 -13.99
N HIS A 4 12.93 -4.65 -14.08
CA HIS A 4 13.16 -5.57 -12.97
C HIS A 4 14.66 -5.74 -12.72
N LEU A 5 15.00 -6.01 -11.47
CA LEU A 5 16.38 -6.36 -11.11
C LEU A 5 16.69 -7.78 -11.58
N GLY A 6 17.94 -8.00 -12.00
CA GLY A 6 18.45 -9.35 -12.23
C GLY A 6 18.51 -10.15 -10.92
N PRO A 7 18.76 -11.47 -10.99
CA PRO A 7 18.64 -12.37 -9.84
C PRO A 7 19.42 -11.94 -8.58
N VAL A 8 20.64 -11.43 -8.75
CA VAL A 8 21.48 -10.96 -7.64
C VAL A 8 20.96 -9.66 -7.04
N GLY A 9 20.68 -8.66 -7.88
CA GLY A 9 20.16 -7.37 -7.42
C GLY A 9 18.81 -7.53 -6.73
N GLY A 10 17.94 -8.39 -7.27
CA GLY A 10 16.65 -8.72 -6.67
C GLY A 10 16.80 -9.38 -5.29
N ARG A 11 17.77 -10.30 -5.13
CA ARG A 11 18.06 -10.93 -3.84
C ARG A 11 18.54 -9.92 -2.80
N ILE A 12 19.52 -9.08 -3.16
CA ILE A 12 20.08 -8.07 -2.23
C ILE A 12 18.96 -7.16 -1.72
N VAL A 13 18.15 -6.61 -2.62
CA VAL A 13 17.05 -5.72 -2.23
C VAL A 13 15.99 -6.47 -1.43
N GLY A 14 15.61 -7.68 -1.83
CA GLY A 14 14.63 -8.49 -1.10
C GLY A 14 15.07 -8.81 0.33
N GLU A 15 16.32 -9.21 0.52
CA GLU A 15 16.88 -9.51 1.85
C GLU A 15 16.95 -8.27 2.74
N VAL A 16 17.32 -7.11 2.18
CA VAL A 16 17.31 -5.84 2.93
C VAL A 16 15.90 -5.48 3.39
N PHE A 17 14.89 -5.57 2.51
CA PHE A 17 13.50 -5.29 2.86
C PHE A 17 12.98 -6.22 3.95
N ILE A 18 13.22 -7.53 3.82
CA ILE A 18 12.82 -8.51 4.84
C ILE A 18 13.56 -8.24 6.16
N GLY A 19 14.86 -7.94 6.10
CA GLY A 19 15.66 -7.60 7.27
C GLY A 19 15.13 -6.37 8.00
N LEU A 20 14.81 -5.28 7.30
CA LEU A 20 14.21 -4.09 7.89
C LEU A 20 12.88 -4.41 8.59
N LEU A 21 11.99 -5.15 7.93
CA LEU A 21 10.69 -5.52 8.50
C LEU A 21 10.83 -6.42 9.73
N GLN A 22 11.79 -7.35 9.74
CA GLN A 22 11.97 -8.31 10.83
C GLN A 22 12.79 -7.77 12.01
N LEU A 23 13.69 -6.82 11.77
CA LEU A 23 14.61 -6.32 12.80
C LEU A 23 14.15 -5.01 13.44
N ASP A 24 13.29 -4.24 12.78
CA ASP A 24 12.69 -3.05 13.38
C ASP A 24 11.57 -3.45 14.33
N ARG A 25 11.68 -3.06 15.61
CA ARG A 25 10.68 -3.36 16.65
C ARG A 25 9.36 -2.64 16.41
N ASP A 26 9.43 -1.47 15.77
CA ASP A 26 8.26 -0.63 15.49
C ASP A 26 7.65 -0.95 14.11
N SER A 27 8.22 -1.92 13.37
CA SER A 27 7.60 -2.41 12.14
C SER A 27 6.22 -2.99 12.46
N TYR A 28 5.22 -2.74 11.60
CA TYR A 28 3.90 -3.35 11.77
C TYR A 28 3.96 -4.89 11.82
N LEU A 29 4.91 -5.50 11.11
CA LEU A 29 5.11 -6.95 11.11
C LEU A 29 5.49 -7.48 12.51
N ASN A 30 6.28 -6.72 13.27
CA ASN A 30 6.73 -7.10 14.60
C ASN A 30 5.80 -6.59 15.71
N ALA A 31 5.41 -5.32 15.64
CA ALA A 31 4.62 -4.64 16.66
C ALA A 31 3.18 -5.14 16.73
N GLU A 32 2.57 -5.51 15.58
CA GLU A 32 1.19 -5.99 15.52
C GLU A 32 1.06 -7.14 14.52
N ARG A 33 1.40 -8.36 14.97
CA ARG A 33 1.44 -9.57 14.12
C ARG A 33 0.11 -9.93 13.45
N ARG A 34 -1.02 -9.46 14.00
CA ARG A 34 -2.36 -9.70 13.45
C ARG A 34 -2.93 -8.46 12.78
N TRP A 35 -2.08 -7.46 12.51
CA TRP A 35 -2.51 -6.23 11.88
C TRP A 35 -3.19 -6.53 10.55
N THR A 36 -4.34 -5.87 10.38
CA THR A 36 -5.07 -5.81 9.12
C THR A 36 -5.41 -4.34 8.87
N PRO A 37 -5.38 -3.86 7.61
CA PRO A 37 -5.76 -2.48 7.31
C PRO A 37 -7.17 -2.18 7.84
N THR A 38 -7.27 -1.14 8.67
CA THR A 38 -8.54 -0.61 9.17
C THR A 38 -9.22 0.30 8.16
N ILE A 39 -8.51 0.65 7.09
CA ILE A 39 -9.02 1.49 6.01
C ILE A 39 -10.07 0.71 5.22
N PRO A 40 -11.27 1.27 4.98
CA PRO A 40 -12.30 0.61 4.22
C PRO A 40 -11.88 0.45 2.75
N GLN A 41 -12.25 -0.69 2.17
CA GLN A 41 -12.23 -0.91 0.73
C GLN A 41 -13.21 0.04 0.03
N ARG A 42 -13.11 0.14 -1.30
CA ARG A 42 -14.08 0.90 -2.13
C ARG A 42 -15.56 0.52 -1.91
N ASN A 43 -15.83 -0.70 -1.43
CA ASN A 43 -17.18 -1.21 -1.15
C ASN A 43 -17.64 -1.00 0.32
N GLY A 44 -16.86 -0.28 1.13
CA GLY A 44 -17.16 0.01 2.54
C GLY A 44 -16.81 -1.12 3.53
N ARG A 45 -16.30 -2.27 3.08
CA ARG A 45 -15.87 -3.37 3.96
C ARG A 45 -14.41 -3.21 4.38
N THR A 46 -14.08 -3.75 5.56
CA THR A 46 -12.69 -3.91 6.02
C THR A 46 -12.24 -5.36 5.80
N GLY A 47 -10.93 -5.58 5.61
CA GLY A 47 -10.37 -6.92 5.41
C GLY A 47 -9.47 -7.02 4.19
N ASP A 48 -9.98 -7.56 3.08
CA ASP A 48 -9.21 -7.95 1.88
C ASP A 48 -8.70 -6.75 1.05
N PHE A 49 -7.97 -5.87 1.72
CA PHE A 49 -7.54 -4.57 1.26
C PHE A 49 -6.47 -4.70 0.16
N ARG A 50 -6.69 -4.02 -0.97
CA ARG A 50 -5.79 -4.05 -2.12
C ARG A 50 -5.13 -2.70 -2.32
N MET A 51 -4.02 -2.68 -3.06
CA MET A 51 -3.30 -1.44 -3.37
C MET A 51 -4.20 -0.37 -4.02
N ILE A 52 -5.20 -0.78 -4.81
CA ILE A 52 -6.16 0.16 -5.42
C ILE A 52 -7.06 0.85 -4.38
N ASP A 53 -7.38 0.17 -3.28
CA ASP A 53 -8.17 0.75 -2.17
C ASP A 53 -7.34 1.81 -1.45
N PHE A 54 -6.03 1.55 -1.23
CA PHE A 54 -5.11 2.55 -0.67
C PHE A 54 -4.99 3.80 -1.56
N LEU A 55 -4.80 3.61 -2.86
CA LEU A 55 -4.69 4.73 -3.80
C LEU A 55 -5.99 5.53 -3.88
N THR A 56 -7.15 4.87 -3.76
CA THR A 56 -8.44 5.56 -3.73
C THR A 56 -8.64 6.36 -2.46
N PHE A 57 -8.32 5.76 -1.31
CA PHE A 57 -8.33 6.45 -0.03
C PHE A 57 -7.42 7.70 -0.06
N ALA A 58 -6.24 7.59 -0.66
CA ALA A 58 -5.31 8.71 -0.84
C ALA A 58 -5.71 9.69 -1.96
N GLY A 59 -6.79 9.43 -2.71
CA GLY A 59 -7.26 10.30 -3.80
C GLY A 59 -6.39 10.28 -5.07
N VAL A 60 -5.45 9.34 -5.19
CA VAL A 60 -4.48 9.25 -6.30
C VAL A 60 -4.71 8.03 -7.20
N ALA A 61 -5.87 7.39 -7.07
CA ALA A 61 -6.22 6.28 -7.93
C ALA A 61 -6.24 6.70 -9.41
N PRO A 62 -5.96 5.78 -10.35
CA PRO A 62 -5.87 6.10 -11.78
C PRO A 62 -7.12 6.83 -12.33
N ASP A 63 -8.30 6.44 -11.86
CA ASP A 63 -9.61 7.03 -12.17
C ASP A 63 -9.82 8.41 -11.54
N GLN A 64 -9.13 8.73 -10.45
CA GLN A 64 -9.21 10.02 -9.75
C GLN A 64 -8.16 11.03 -10.24
N ARG A 65 -7.02 10.56 -10.76
CA ARG A 65 -5.96 11.41 -11.31
C ARG A 65 -6.39 12.27 -12.50
N GLY A 66 -7.46 11.88 -13.21
CA GLY A 66 -8.08 12.68 -14.28
C GLY A 66 -9.27 13.54 -13.83
N ALA A 67 -9.80 13.32 -12.63
CA ALA A 67 -10.92 14.09 -12.07
C ALA A 67 -10.48 15.39 -11.39
N ALA A 68 -9.17 15.58 -11.16
CA ALA A 68 -8.58 16.82 -10.65
C ALA A 68 -8.64 18.01 -11.66
N GLY A 69 -9.58 17.96 -12.61
CA GLY A 69 -10.05 19.09 -13.40
C GLY A 69 -11.41 19.64 -12.94
N GLY A 70 -12.09 19.06 -11.93
CA GLY A 70 -13.32 19.63 -11.41
C GLY A 70 -14.03 18.78 -10.36
N GLY A 71 -14.26 19.37 -9.18
CA GLY A 71 -15.31 18.92 -8.27
C GLY A 71 -14.84 18.31 -6.95
N GLY A 72 -14.95 19.13 -5.89
CA GLY A 72 -15.42 18.76 -4.55
C GLY A 72 -14.93 17.45 -3.92
N LEU A 73 -14.09 17.59 -2.89
CA LEU A 73 -13.91 16.58 -1.85
C LEU A 73 -15.28 16.11 -1.30
N PRO A 74 -15.62 14.81 -1.32
CA PRO A 74 -16.66 14.33 -0.42
C PRO A 74 -16.09 14.37 1.01
N THR A 75 -16.64 15.27 1.82
CA THR A 75 -16.47 15.23 3.29
C THR A 75 -17.11 13.96 3.85
N PRO A 76 -16.62 13.47 5.00
CA PRO A 76 -17.01 12.17 5.59
C PRO A 76 -18.51 11.98 5.79
#